data_AF-A0AAE3ACH4-F1
#
_entry.id   AF-A0AAE3ACH4-F1
#
_cell.length_a   1.000
_cell.length_b   1.000
_cell.length_c   1.000
_cell.angle_alpha   90.00
_cell.angle_beta   90.00
_cell.angle_gamma   90.00
#
_symmetry.space_group_name_H-M   'P 1'
#
loop_
_entity.id
_entity.type
_entity.pdbx_description
1 polymer ?
#
loop_
_entity_poly.entity_id
_entity_poly.type
_entity_poly.pdbx_seq_one_letter_code
_entity_poly.pdbx_strand_id
1 'polypeptide(L)'
;MVDFKFRYKITYIDGQTYDRKHILNVQVTEEEYKSIIQGVLQGIEIKDNPKIPDVISRMTETVEYVDRWTSINGASRTSPLKNPRRITSLEFFLPDDVYQRVRRMKMPLELVNFEKEKMVLYRSDGSFVTISSYFGEVTIQDSREKNTSHVMSTDYFVDQILG
;
A
#
# COMPACT_ATOMS: atom_id res chain seq x y z
N MET A 1 -11.93 -2.23 -6.32
CA MET A 1 -11.15 -1.30 -5.49
C MET A 1 -10.13 -2.10 -4.71
N VAL A 2 -8.90 -1.61 -4.60
CA VAL A 2 -7.79 -2.25 -3.90
C VAL A 2 -7.11 -1.26 -2.96
N ASP A 3 -6.56 -1.75 -1.85
CA ASP A 3 -5.75 -0.95 -0.95
C ASP A 3 -4.36 -0.73 -1.56
N PHE A 4 -4.09 0.49 -2.01
CA PHE A 4 -2.76 0.91 -2.41
C PHE A 4 -2.00 1.44 -1.21
N LYS A 5 -0.97 0.71 -0.80
CA LYS A 5 -0.06 1.08 0.28
C LYS A 5 1.05 2.00 -0.25
N PHE A 6 1.37 3.06 0.49
CA PHE A 6 2.39 4.01 0.12
C PHE A 6 3.18 4.53 1.32
N ARG A 7 4.42 4.92 1.06
CA ARG A 7 5.24 5.74 1.97
C ARG A 7 5.19 7.18 1.53
N TYR A 8 5.54 8.07 2.44
CA TYR A 8 5.56 9.49 2.15
C TYR A 8 6.66 10.21 2.92
N LYS A 9 7.12 11.30 2.32
CA LYS A 9 8.02 12.27 2.93
C LYS A 9 7.30 13.61 2.99
N ILE A 10 7.39 14.26 4.14
CA ILE A 10 6.66 15.50 4.44
C ILE A 10 7.63 16.63 4.70
N THR A 11 7.45 17.75 4.00
CA THR A 11 8.20 18.98 4.24
C THR A 11 7.27 20.06 4.78
N TYR A 12 7.64 20.69 5.88
CA TYR A 12 6.88 21.77 6.50
C TYR A 12 7.40 23.15 6.08
N ILE A 13 6.62 24.19 6.38
CA ILE A 13 6.93 25.57 5.99
C ILE A 13 8.24 26.13 6.54
N ASP A 14 8.76 25.56 7.63
CA ASP A 14 10.07 25.89 8.21
C ASP A 14 11.24 25.22 7.48
N GLY A 15 10.96 24.47 6.41
CA GLY A 15 11.94 23.75 5.60
C GLY A 15 12.35 22.40 6.19
N GLN A 16 11.82 22.00 7.35
CA GLN A 16 12.13 20.69 7.92
C GLN A 16 11.43 19.59 7.13
N THR A 17 12.20 18.57 6.76
CA THR A 17 11.71 17.42 6.01
C THR A 17 11.86 16.14 6.83
N TYR A 18 10.81 15.33 6.84
CA TYR A 18 10.76 14.05 7.54
C TYR A 18 10.35 12.94 6.60
N ASP A 19 11.19 11.91 6.51
CA ASP A 19 10.83 10.63 5.91
C ASP A 19 10.10 9.79 6.96
N ARG A 20 8.79 9.59 6.76
CA ARG A 20 7.93 8.95 7.75
C ARG A 20 7.92 7.44 7.49
N LYS A 21 8.25 6.67 8.53
CA LYS A 21 8.22 5.20 8.47
C LYS A 21 6.81 4.59 8.34
N HIS A 22 5.76 5.39 8.56
CA HIS A 22 4.39 4.91 8.46
C HIS A 22 4.05 4.58 7.01
N ILE A 23 3.55 3.36 6.79
CA ILE A 23 2.91 2.99 5.54
C ILE A 23 1.43 3.32 5.68
N LEU A 24 0.93 4.16 4.78
CA LEU A 24 -0.48 4.52 4.71
C LEU A 24 -1.12 3.80 3.53
N ASN A 25 -2.45 3.77 3.48
CA ASN A 25 -3.19 3.18 2.37
C ASN A 25 -4.32 4.10 1.91
N VAL A 26 -4.61 4.02 0.61
CA VAL A 26 -5.80 4.60 -0.02
C VAL A 26 -6.45 3.56 -0.92
N GLN A 27 -7.77 3.67 -1.08
CA GLN A 27 -8.49 2.84 -2.02
C GLN A 27 -8.29 3.39 -3.45
N VAL A 28 -7.93 2.49 -4.37
CA VAL A 28 -7.74 2.79 -5.79
C VAL A 28 -8.44 1.77 -6.67
N THR A 29 -8.73 2.14 -7.92
CA THR A 29 -9.11 1.20 -8.96
C THR A 29 -7.89 0.42 -9.46
N GLU A 30 -8.13 -0.66 -10.20
CA GLU A 30 -7.05 -1.43 -10.81
C GLU A 30 -6.29 -0.61 -11.86
N GLU A 31 -6.99 0.21 -12.64
CA GLU A 31 -6.40 1.10 -13.65
C GLU A 31 -5.54 2.21 -13.03
N GLU A 32 -5.99 2.78 -11.91
CA GLU A 32 -5.21 3.73 -11.12
C GLU A 32 -3.94 3.05 -10.59
N TYR A 33 -4.05 1.84 -10.03
CA TYR A 33 -2.91 1.07 -9.57
C TYR A 33 -1.92 0.78 -10.73
N LYS A 34 -2.41 0.32 -11.89
CA LYS A 34 -1.59 0.12 -13.11
C LYS A 34 -0.82 1.38 -13.45
N SER A 35 -1.53 2.51 -13.47
CA SER A 35 -0.97 3.80 -13.83
C SER A 35 0.13 4.23 -12.87
N ILE A 36 -0.05 4.00 -11.56
CA ILE A 36 0.98 4.27 -10.54
C ILE A 36 2.23 3.44 -10.80
N ILE A 37 2.08 2.11 -10.90
CA ILE A 37 3.22 1.20 -11.09
C ILE A 37 3.97 1.51 -12.39
N GLN A 38 3.24 1.74 -13.47
CA GLN A 38 3.82 2.10 -14.76
C GLN A 38 4.62 3.41 -14.68
N GLY A 39 4.05 4.44 -14.04
CA GLY A 39 4.74 5.73 -13.86
C GLY A 39 6.03 5.57 -13.05
N VAL A 40 5.97 4.86 -11.92
CA VAL A 40 7.15 4.61 -11.07
C VAL A 40 8.25 3.87 -11.83
N LEU A 41 7.90 2.87 -12.64
CA LEU A 41 8.87 2.13 -13.47
C LEU A 41 9.48 2.99 -14.57
N GLN A 42 8.77 4.02 -15.03
CA GLN A 42 9.27 5.01 -16.00
C GLN A 42 10.07 6.14 -15.32
N GLY A 43 10.23 6.09 -13.99
CA GLY A 43 10.91 7.14 -13.22
C GLY A 43 10.07 8.38 -12.97
N ILE A 44 8.76 8.31 -13.19
CA ILE A 44 7.81 9.39 -12.87
C ILE A 44 7.49 9.32 -11.38
N GLU A 45 7.63 10.44 -10.67
CA GLU A 45 7.18 10.53 -9.28
C GLU A 45 5.67 10.31 -9.20
N ILE A 46 5.20 9.61 -8.17
CA ILE A 46 3.77 9.29 -8.02
C ILE A 46 2.92 10.58 -8.05
N LYS A 47 3.39 11.65 -7.39
CA LYS A 47 2.71 12.95 -7.32
C LYS A 47 2.53 13.63 -8.69
N ASP A 48 3.42 13.34 -9.64
CA ASP A 48 3.46 13.98 -10.96
C ASP A 48 2.75 13.14 -12.03
N ASN A 49 2.12 12.03 -11.64
CA ASN A 49 1.42 11.15 -12.58
C ASN A 49 0.07 11.77 -12.99
N PRO A 50 -0.11 12.17 -14.27
CA PRO A 50 -1.29 12.91 -14.72
C PRO A 50 -2.57 12.04 -14.79
N LYS A 51 -2.44 10.71 -14.68
CA LYS A 51 -3.57 9.77 -14.80
C LYS A 51 -4.28 9.51 -13.47
N ILE A 52 -3.77 10.02 -12.36
CA ILE A 52 -4.27 9.69 -11.01
C ILE A 52 -4.48 10.90 -10.09
N PRO A 53 -4.92 12.09 -10.58
CA PRO A 53 -5.03 13.29 -9.74
C PRO A 53 -5.92 13.08 -8.51
N ASP A 54 -7.00 12.32 -8.65
CA ASP A 54 -7.91 12.02 -7.54
C ASP A 54 -7.25 11.13 -6.48
N VAL A 55 -6.38 10.21 -6.90
CA VAL A 55 -5.58 9.39 -5.97
C VAL A 55 -4.63 10.28 -5.19
N ILE A 56 -3.97 11.24 -5.86
CA ILE A 56 -3.05 12.18 -5.20
C ILE A 56 -3.79 13.05 -4.18
N SER A 57 -5.02 13.49 -4.48
CA SER A 57 -5.87 14.19 -3.49
C SER A 57 -6.14 13.30 -2.27
N ARG A 58 -6.58 12.05 -2.48
CA ARG A 58 -6.84 11.10 -1.40
C ARG A 58 -5.59 10.81 -0.55
N MET A 59 -4.43 10.64 -1.18
CA MET A 59 -3.15 10.42 -0.50
C MET A 59 -2.76 11.64 0.34
N THR A 60 -2.95 12.83 -0.20
CA THR A 60 -2.67 14.11 0.48
C THR A 60 -3.57 14.27 1.71
N GLU A 61 -4.89 14.10 1.56
CA GLU A 61 -5.85 14.16 2.66
C GLU A 61 -5.54 13.14 3.77
N THR A 62 -5.13 11.93 3.36
CA THR A 62 -4.73 10.86 4.30
C THR A 62 -3.50 11.25 5.09
N VAL A 63 -2.47 11.82 4.44
CA VAL A 63 -1.26 12.30 5.12
C VAL A 63 -1.58 13.46 6.06
N GLU A 64 -2.39 14.44 5.64
CA GLU A 64 -2.80 15.57 6.48
C GLU A 64 -3.62 15.13 7.69
N TYR A 65 -4.47 14.12 7.52
CA TYR A 65 -5.18 13.51 8.62
C TYR A 65 -4.22 12.85 9.61
N VAL A 66 -3.32 11.99 9.14
CA VAL A 66 -2.33 11.30 10.00
C VAL A 66 -1.36 12.27 10.68
N ASP A 67 -0.93 13.35 10.00
CA ASP A 67 -0.03 14.35 10.57
C ASP A 67 -0.63 15.02 11.82
N ARG A 68 -1.94 15.28 11.83
CA ARG A 68 -2.65 15.83 13.00
C ARG A 68 -2.56 14.92 14.22
N TRP A 69 -2.43 13.62 14.01
CA TRP A 69 -2.29 12.61 15.06
C TRP A 69 -0.84 12.21 15.31
N THR A 70 0.12 12.84 14.63
CA THR A 70 1.54 12.47 14.71
C THR A 70 2.36 13.62 15.29
N SER A 71 3.20 13.32 16.27
CA SER A 71 4.16 14.27 16.84
C SER A 71 5.29 14.53 15.85
N ILE A 72 6.04 15.62 16.03
CA ILE A 72 7.09 16.00 15.06
C ILE A 72 8.16 14.90 14.92
N ASN A 73 8.50 14.23 16.02
CA ASN A 73 9.42 13.09 16.08
C ASN A 73 8.83 11.78 15.50
N GLY A 74 7.58 11.79 15.02
CA GLY A 74 6.93 10.63 14.42
C GLY A 74 6.13 9.76 15.38
N ALA A 75 6.08 10.08 16.68
CA ALA A 75 5.28 9.31 17.64
C ALA A 75 3.77 9.61 17.52
N SER A 76 2.93 8.58 17.64
CA SER A 76 1.47 8.75 17.69
C SER A 76 1.04 9.58 18.90
N ARG A 77 0.00 10.40 18.70
CA ARG A 77 -0.61 11.24 19.73
C ARG A 77 -1.93 10.63 20.17
N THR A 78 -2.32 10.91 21.41
CA THR A 78 -3.64 10.54 21.97
C THR A 78 -4.73 11.54 21.62
N SER A 79 -4.38 12.75 21.18
CA SER A 79 -5.29 13.79 20.73
C SER A 79 -4.73 14.53 19.51
N PRO A 80 -5.60 14.99 18.60
CA PRO A 80 -5.15 15.66 17.39
C PRO A 80 -4.52 17.02 17.73
N LEU A 81 -3.68 17.54 16.84
CA LEU A 81 -3.22 18.92 16.94
C LEU A 81 -4.40 19.88 16.82
N LYS A 82 -4.43 20.89 17.71
CA LYS A 82 -5.41 21.97 17.65
C LYS A 82 -5.25 22.79 16.37
N ASN A 83 -4.00 23.06 15.98
CA ASN A 83 -3.65 23.77 14.76
C ASN A 83 -2.85 22.84 13.85
N PRO A 84 -3.35 22.51 12.65
CA PRO A 84 -2.60 21.73 11.67
C PRO A 84 -1.28 22.42 11.32
N ARG A 85 -0.22 21.63 11.10
CA ARG A 85 1.06 22.15 10.61
C ARG A 85 0.89 22.59 9.15
N ARG A 86 1.62 23.64 8.75
CA ARG A 86 1.66 24.05 7.34
C ARG A 86 2.64 23.17 6.59
N ILE A 87 2.11 22.33 5.72
CA ILE A 87 2.87 21.46 4.81
C ILE A 87 3.15 22.24 3.54
N THR A 88 4.40 22.23 3.08
CA THR A 88 4.84 22.88 1.83
C THR A 88 5.01 21.87 0.71
N SER A 89 5.37 20.62 1.02
CA SER A 89 5.53 19.58 0.01
C SER A 89 5.30 18.18 0.58
N LEU A 90 4.73 17.32 -0.27
CA LEU A 90 4.61 15.88 -0.05
C LEU A 90 5.25 15.15 -1.22
N GLU A 91 6.04 14.14 -0.89
CA GLU A 91 6.58 13.17 -1.86
C GLU A 91 6.00 11.79 -1.51
N PHE A 92 5.58 11.03 -2.52
CA PHE A 92 4.94 9.72 -2.34
C PHE A 92 5.76 8.62 -3.01
N PHE A 93 5.89 7.48 -2.33
CA PHE A 93 6.74 6.37 -2.76
C PHE A 93 6.01 5.04 -2.60
N LEU A 94 6.40 4.06 -3.44
CA LEU A 94 6.10 2.67 -3.14
C LEU A 94 6.82 2.25 -1.84
N PRO A 95 6.22 1.35 -1.04
CA PRO A 95 6.95 0.61 -0.02
C PRO A 95 8.18 -0.08 -0.64
N ASP A 96 9.28 -0.19 0.11
CA ASP A 96 10.55 -0.71 -0.42
C ASP A 96 10.41 -2.13 -0.98
N ASP A 97 9.70 -3.00 -0.26
CA ASP A 97 9.43 -4.37 -0.67
C ASP A 97 8.64 -4.44 -1.98
N VAL A 98 7.61 -3.60 -2.12
CA VAL A 98 6.81 -3.49 -3.34
C VAL A 98 7.66 -2.97 -4.50
N TYR A 99 8.45 -1.92 -4.28
CA TYR A 99 9.34 -1.37 -5.30
C TYR A 99 10.36 -2.39 -5.79
N GLN A 100 11.04 -3.08 -4.87
CA GLN A 100 12.02 -4.11 -5.23
C GLN A 100 11.39 -5.27 -5.98
N ARG A 101 10.19 -5.71 -5.57
CA ARG A 101 9.45 -6.78 -6.25
C ARG A 101 9.09 -6.40 -7.68
N VAL A 102 8.43 -5.26 -7.85
CA VAL A 102 8.02 -4.73 -9.15
C VAL A 102 9.25 -4.56 -10.07
N ARG A 103 10.39 -4.10 -9.54
CA ARG A 103 11.62 -3.95 -10.34
C ARG A 103 12.23 -5.29 -10.78
N ARG A 104 12.09 -6.36 -10.00
CA ARG A 104 12.66 -7.69 -10.28
C ARG A 104 11.81 -8.52 -11.24
N MET A 105 10.54 -8.19 -11.39
CA MET A 105 9.63 -8.93 -12.27
C MET A 105 9.99 -8.72 -13.73
N LYS A 106 9.98 -9.82 -14.50
CA LYS A 106 10.15 -9.75 -15.96
C LYS A 106 9.03 -8.96 -16.63
N MET A 107 7.81 -9.05 -16.11
CA MET A 107 6.62 -8.39 -16.64
C MET A 107 5.80 -7.77 -15.48
N PRO A 108 6.27 -6.67 -14.87
CA PRO A 108 5.67 -6.12 -13.66
C PRO A 108 4.25 -5.59 -13.83
N LEU A 109 3.89 -5.21 -15.06
CA LEU A 109 2.53 -4.79 -15.40
C LEU A 109 1.57 -5.98 -15.55
N GLU A 110 2.09 -7.21 -15.70
CA GLU A 110 1.23 -8.41 -15.73
C GLU A 110 0.66 -8.76 -14.36
N LEU A 111 1.30 -8.36 -13.24
CA LEU A 111 0.71 -8.47 -11.90
C LEU A 111 -0.71 -7.89 -11.80
N VAL A 112 -1.02 -6.93 -12.67
CA VAL A 112 -2.32 -6.26 -12.71
C VAL A 112 -3.21 -6.76 -13.84
N ASN A 113 -2.70 -7.64 -14.70
CA ASN A 113 -3.47 -8.28 -15.75
C ASN A 113 -3.93 -9.68 -15.34
N PHE A 114 -3.30 -10.29 -14.33
CA PHE A 114 -3.80 -11.53 -13.75
C PHE A 114 -5.04 -11.24 -12.91
N GLU A 115 -6.13 -11.95 -13.22
CA GLU A 115 -7.30 -11.98 -12.35
C GLU A 115 -6.89 -12.44 -10.95
N LYS A 116 -7.66 -12.02 -9.94
CA LYS A 116 -7.47 -12.50 -8.57
C LYS A 116 -7.53 -14.03 -8.56
N GLU A 117 -6.39 -14.67 -8.40
CA GLU A 117 -6.32 -16.12 -8.24
C GLU A 117 -6.85 -16.48 -6.85
N LYS A 118 -7.76 -17.45 -6.80
CA LYS A 118 -8.39 -17.91 -5.56
C LYS A 118 -8.45 -19.42 -5.53
N MET A 119 -7.94 -20.00 -4.45
CA MET A 119 -8.07 -21.40 -4.09
C MET A 119 -8.87 -21.54 -2.80
N VAL A 120 -9.70 -22.58 -2.72
CA VAL A 120 -10.46 -22.93 -1.51
C VAL A 120 -10.15 -24.37 -1.13
N LEU A 121 -9.66 -24.59 0.09
CA LEU A 121 -9.32 -25.89 0.65
C LEU A 121 -10.40 -26.27 1.68
N TYR A 122 -11.15 -27.33 1.41
CA TYR A 122 -12.17 -27.84 2.32
C TYR A 122 -11.59 -28.87 3.28
N ARG A 123 -11.99 -28.79 4.54
CA ARG A 123 -11.66 -29.76 5.60
C ARG A 123 -12.81 -30.76 5.78
N SER A 124 -12.53 -31.88 6.44
CA SER A 124 -13.52 -32.93 6.72
C SER A 124 -14.68 -32.48 7.61
N ASP A 125 -14.47 -31.43 8.43
CA ASP A 125 -15.51 -30.84 9.28
C ASP A 125 -16.40 -29.83 8.52
N GLY A 126 -16.20 -29.66 7.22
CA GLY A 126 -16.93 -28.70 6.38
C GLY A 126 -16.42 -27.26 6.46
N SER A 127 -15.45 -26.96 7.34
CA SER A 127 -14.74 -25.69 7.32
C SER A 127 -13.80 -25.59 6.12
N PHE A 128 -13.36 -24.37 5.78
CA PHE A 128 -12.50 -24.15 4.63
C PHE A 128 -11.45 -23.07 4.88
N VAL A 129 -10.36 -23.13 4.13
CA VAL A 129 -9.36 -22.06 4.00
C VAL A 129 -9.46 -21.48 2.60
N THR A 130 -9.53 -20.16 2.50
CA THR A 130 -9.35 -19.46 1.23
C THR A 130 -7.94 -18.92 1.15
N ILE A 131 -7.23 -19.21 0.07
CA ILE A 131 -5.96 -18.58 -0.29
C ILE A 131 -6.22 -17.79 -1.57
N SER A 132 -5.95 -16.49 -1.56
CA SER A 132 -6.05 -15.68 -2.77
C SER A 132 -4.78 -14.86 -2.98
N SER A 133 -4.31 -14.79 -4.22
CA SER A 133 -3.17 -13.99 -4.63
C SER A 133 -3.66 -12.81 -5.46
N TYR A 134 -3.24 -11.59 -5.09
CA TYR A 134 -3.54 -10.41 -5.87
C TYR A 134 -2.47 -9.33 -5.67
N PHE A 135 -2.01 -8.70 -6.76
CA PHE A 135 -0.99 -7.64 -6.72
C PHE A 135 0.32 -7.99 -5.97
N GLY A 136 0.70 -9.26 -5.97
CA GLY A 136 1.90 -9.75 -5.26
C GLY A 136 1.72 -9.86 -3.74
N GLU A 137 0.49 -9.79 -3.25
CA GLU A 137 0.12 -10.18 -1.89
C GLU A 137 -0.71 -11.46 -1.92
N VAL A 138 -0.47 -12.34 -0.94
CA VAL A 138 -1.28 -13.52 -0.66
C VAL A 138 -2.10 -13.24 0.59
N THR A 139 -3.41 -13.41 0.48
CA THR A 139 -4.36 -13.35 1.59
C THR A 139 -4.87 -14.74 1.90
N ILE A 140 -4.73 -15.15 3.16
CA ILE A 140 -5.23 -16.42 3.69
C ILE A 140 -6.33 -16.12 4.72
N GLN A 141 -7.47 -16.79 4.58
CA GLN A 141 -8.63 -16.67 5.48
C GLN A 141 -9.13 -18.06 5.89
N ASP A 142 -9.24 -18.30 7.20
CA ASP A 142 -9.85 -19.52 7.75
C ASP A 142 -11.32 -19.26 8.07
N SER A 143 -12.23 -20.09 7.57
CA SER A 143 -13.67 -19.94 7.82
C SER A 143 -14.05 -20.07 9.30
N ARG A 144 -13.17 -20.63 10.13
CA ARG A 144 -13.34 -20.76 11.59
C ARG A 144 -13.02 -19.46 12.33
N GLU A 145 -12.22 -18.57 11.73
CA GLU A 145 -11.78 -17.31 12.33
C GLU A 145 -12.45 -16.13 11.65
N LYS A 146 -13.55 -15.66 12.25
CA LYS A 146 -14.29 -14.53 11.69
C LYS A 146 -13.44 -13.26 11.75
N ASN A 147 -13.35 -12.59 10.60
CA ASN A 147 -12.66 -11.31 10.40
C ASN A 147 -11.14 -11.36 10.60
N THR A 148 -10.53 -12.54 10.62
CA THR A 148 -9.07 -12.68 10.60
C THR A 148 -8.60 -13.00 9.20
N SER A 149 -7.58 -12.29 8.73
CA SER A 149 -6.87 -12.62 7.51
C SER A 149 -5.38 -12.46 7.71
N HIS A 150 -4.61 -13.42 7.20
CA HIS A 150 -3.17 -13.31 7.10
C HIS A 150 -2.81 -12.78 5.72
N VAL A 151 -2.15 -11.63 5.66
CA VAL A 151 -1.67 -11.03 4.42
C VAL A 151 -0.15 -11.03 4.44
N MET A 152 0.46 -11.53 3.38
CA MET A 152 1.92 -11.60 3.22
C MET A 152 2.31 -11.38 1.76
N SER A 153 3.59 -11.14 1.47
CA SER A 153 4.04 -11.07 0.08
C SER A 153 4.02 -12.45 -0.58
N THR A 154 3.77 -12.49 -1.89
CA THR A 154 3.80 -13.75 -2.66
C THR A 154 5.15 -14.45 -2.56
N ASP A 155 6.26 -13.71 -2.60
CA ASP A 155 7.61 -14.29 -2.48
C ASP A 155 7.80 -15.00 -1.13
N TYR A 156 7.38 -14.36 -0.03
CA TYR A 156 7.45 -14.97 1.29
C TYR A 156 6.56 -16.21 1.38
N PHE A 157 5.33 -16.14 0.86
CA PHE A 157 4.43 -17.29 0.83
C PHE A 157 5.01 -18.49 0.06
N VAL A 158 5.61 -18.24 -1.10
CA VAL A 158 6.24 -19.29 -1.92
C VAL A 158 7.43 -19.90 -1.19
N ASP A 159 8.28 -19.09 -0.56
CA ASP A 159 9.42 -19.54 0.25
C ASP A 159 8.97 -20.44 1.41
N GLN A 160 7.87 -20.08 2.09
CA GLN A 160 7.32 -20.89 3.19
C GLN A 160 6.74 -22.26 2.75
N ILE A 161 6.39 -22.42 1.48
CA ILE A 161 5.78 -23.67 0.98
C ILE A 161 6.81 -24.56 0.27
N LEU A 162 7.76 -23.94 -0.44
CA LEU A 162 8.77 -24.65 -1.23
C LEU A 162 10.11 -24.82 -0.50
N GLY A 163 10.33 -24.10 0.60
CA GLY A 163 11.54 -24.11 1.42
C GLY A 163 11.58 -25.22 2.46
#